data_AF-A0A131ZSP0-F1
#
_entry.id   AF-A0A131ZSP0-F1
#
_cell.length_a   1.000
_cell.length_b   1.000
_cell.length_c   1.000
_cell.angle_alpha   90.00
_cell.angle_beta   90.00
_cell.angle_gamma   90.00
#
_symmetry.space_group_name_H-M   'P 1'
#
loop_
_entity.id
_entity.type
_entity.pdbx_description
1 polymer ?
#
loop_
_entity_poly.entity_id
_entity_poly.type
_entity_poly.pdbx_seq_one_letter_code
_entity_poly.pdbx_strand_id
1 'polypeptide(L)'
;MPSKNKWINAADAIEDAIELEHTVTNEIMRLHRIADRSCKDVHLMNFLESEFIDEQIVSIHKLLKLAILLRTSGSEAYGEYQIDRDLFQGNLNLNDL
;
A
#
# COMPACT_ATOMS: atom_id res chain seq x y z
N MET A 1 -17.12 -9.00 8.33
CA MET A 1 -15.95 -9.40 9.16
C MET A 1 -14.74 -9.46 8.24
N PRO A 2 -13.53 -9.09 8.70
CA PRO A 2 -12.33 -9.19 7.87
C PRO A 2 -12.08 -10.65 7.46
N SER A 3 -11.58 -10.85 6.24
CA SER A 3 -11.35 -12.17 5.63
C SER A 3 -10.18 -12.94 6.27
N LYS A 4 -9.16 -12.22 6.75
CA LYS A 4 -7.99 -12.76 7.47
C LYS A 4 -7.77 -11.97 8.76
N ASN A 5 -7.37 -12.65 9.83
CA ASN A 5 -7.17 -12.07 11.16
C ASN A 5 -5.83 -12.45 11.82
N LYS A 6 -4.98 -13.21 11.12
CA LYS A 6 -3.67 -13.64 11.59
C LYS A 6 -2.70 -13.69 10.42
N TRP A 7 -1.48 -13.26 10.66
CA TRP A 7 -0.34 -13.33 9.75
C TRP A 7 0.79 -14.08 10.43
N ILE A 8 1.55 -14.84 9.66
CA ILE A 8 2.63 -15.69 10.19
C ILE A 8 3.87 -14.85 10.53
N ASN A 9 4.14 -13.83 9.72
CA ASN A 9 5.26 -12.92 9.84
C ASN A 9 4.93 -11.57 9.20
N ALA A 10 5.82 -10.58 9.32
CA ALA A 10 5.58 -9.24 8.80
C ALA A 10 5.51 -9.24 7.26
N ALA A 11 6.28 -10.09 6.58
CA ALA A 11 6.28 -10.20 5.12
C ALA A 11 4.91 -10.64 4.57
N ASP A 12 4.28 -11.66 5.17
CA ASP A 12 2.93 -12.13 4.84
C ASP A 12 1.88 -11.02 5.06
N ALA A 13 2.04 -10.20 6.10
CA ALA A 13 1.15 -9.05 6.33
C ALA A 13 1.30 -7.96 5.27
N ILE A 14 2.53 -7.66 4.84
CA ILE A 14 2.77 -6.65 3.80
C ILE A 14 2.33 -7.15 2.42
N GLU A 15 2.50 -8.44 2.10
CA GLU A 15 1.98 -9.03 0.85
C GLU A 15 0.46 -8.86 0.74
N ASP A 16 -0.29 -9.19 1.80
CA ASP A 16 -1.74 -8.99 1.83
C ASP A 16 -2.14 -7.51 1.78
N ALA A 17 -1.35 -6.63 2.41
CA ALA A 17 -1.58 -5.19 2.33
C ALA A 17 -1.42 -4.68 0.90
N ILE A 18 -0.42 -5.17 0.16
CA ILE A 18 -0.22 -4.83 -1.26
C ILE A 18 -1.41 -5.30 -2.11
N GLU A 19 -1.90 -6.52 -1.89
CA GLU A 19 -3.08 -7.03 -2.61
C GLU A 19 -4.34 -6.22 -2.29
N LEU A 20 -4.50 -5.81 -1.03
CA LEU A 20 -5.59 -4.93 -0.62
C LEU A 20 -5.50 -3.57 -1.33
N GLU A 21 -4.31 -2.95 -1.36
CA GLU A 21 -4.11 -1.67 -2.05
C GLU A 21 -4.37 -1.77 -3.56
N HIS A 22 -3.94 -2.86 -4.20
CA HIS A 22 -4.30 -3.11 -5.61
C HIS A 22 -5.81 -3.23 -5.80
N THR A 23 -6.50 -3.90 -4.88
CA THR A 23 -7.96 -4.07 -4.94
C THR A 23 -8.68 -2.71 -4.81
N VAL A 24 -8.28 -1.89 -3.83
CA VAL A 24 -8.83 -0.54 -3.63
C VAL A 24 -8.57 0.34 -4.86
N THR A 25 -7.34 0.32 -5.37
CA THR A 25 -6.94 1.09 -6.57
C THR A 25 -7.79 0.70 -7.78
N ASN A 26 -8.05 -0.59 -7.98
CA ASN A 26 -8.88 -1.08 -9.08
C ASN A 26 -10.34 -0.59 -8.96
N GLU A 27 -10.91 -0.58 -7.75
CA GLU A 27 -12.26 -0.04 -7.55
C GLU A 27 -12.32 1.48 -7.73
N ILE A 28 -11.27 2.22 -7.35
CA ILE A 28 -11.16 3.66 -7.61
C ILE A 28 -11.07 3.93 -9.12
N MET A 29 -10.25 3.18 -9.85
CA MET A 29 -10.17 3.28 -11.32
C MET A 29 -11.49 2.89 -11.99
N ARG A 30 -12.24 1.96 -11.42
CA ARG A 30 -13.58 1.62 -11.90
C ARG A 30 -14.55 2.79 -11.68
N LEU A 31 -14.52 3.43 -10.52
CA LEU A 31 -15.34 4.61 -10.24
C LEU A 31 -14.99 5.76 -11.20
N HIS A 32 -13.70 6.01 -11.43
CA HIS A 32 -13.22 7.00 -12.40
C HIS A 32 -13.76 6.72 -13.81
N ARG A 33 -13.70 5.47 -14.29
CA ARG A 33 -14.27 5.08 -15.60
C ARG A 33 -15.79 5.29 -15.68
N ILE A 34 -16.52 5.11 -14.58
CA ILE A 34 -17.97 5.39 -14.53
C ILE A 34 -18.21 6.90 -14.61
N ALA A 35 -17.43 7.70 -13.88
CA ALA A 35 -17.49 9.16 -13.93
C ALA A 35 -17.23 9.69 -15.34
N ASP A 36 -16.24 9.13 -16.04
CA ASP A 36 -15.91 9.46 -17.44
C ASP A 36 -17.03 9.06 -18.42
N ARG A 37 -17.43 7.78 -18.42
CA ARG A 37 -18.30 7.22 -19.47
C ARG A 37 -19.79 7.49 -19.26
N SER A 38 -20.25 7.43 -18.02
CA SER A 38 -21.68 7.46 -17.70
C SER A 38 -22.17 8.83 -17.27
N CYS A 39 -21.37 9.53 -16.45
CA CYS A 39 -21.76 10.82 -15.88
C CYS A 39 -21.15 12.02 -16.59
N LYS A 40 -20.00 11.84 -17.26
CA LYS A 40 -19.13 12.91 -17.77
C LYS A 40 -18.81 13.97 -16.71
N ASP A 41 -18.57 13.51 -15.47
CA ASP A 41 -18.32 14.37 -14.33
C ASP A 41 -16.82 14.67 -14.19
N VAL A 42 -16.42 15.81 -14.73
CA VAL A 42 -15.02 16.28 -14.73
C VAL A 42 -14.51 16.61 -13.33
N HIS A 43 -15.38 17.06 -12.43
CA HIS A 43 -14.98 17.40 -11.06
C HIS A 43 -14.69 16.14 -10.25
N LEU A 44 -15.53 15.11 -10.39
CA LEU A 44 -15.30 13.84 -9.72
C LEU A 44 -14.03 13.15 -10.23
N MET A 45 -13.77 13.15 -11.54
CA MET A 45 -12.53 12.59 -12.10
C MET A 45 -11.29 13.29 -11.52
N ASN A 46 -11.28 14.63 -11.53
CA ASN A 46 -10.16 15.41 -10.99
C ASN A 46 -9.95 15.15 -9.49
N PHE A 47 -11.03 15.02 -8.71
CA PHE A 47 -10.94 14.69 -7.29
C PHE A 47 -10.34 13.30 -7.05
N LEU A 48 -10.77 12.29 -7.82
CA LEU A 48 -10.22 10.94 -7.71
C LEU A 48 -8.74 10.87 -8.12
N GLU A 49 -8.35 11.61 -9.16
CA GLU A 49 -6.96 11.68 -9.61
C GLU A 49 -6.04 12.34 -8.57
N SER A 50 -6.41 13.53 -8.11
CA SER A 50 -5.56 14.34 -7.21
C SER A 50 -5.47 13.82 -5.78
N GLU A 51 -6.57 13.30 -5.23
CA GLU A 51 -6.62 12.94 -3.81
C GLU A 51 -6.43 11.44 -3.56
N PHE A 52 -6.70 10.57 -4.55
CA PHE A 52 -6.69 9.13 -4.33
C PHE A 52 -5.70 8.41 -5.22
N ILE A 53 -5.75 8.58 -6.54
CA ILE A 53 -4.94 7.76 -7.47
C ILE A 53 -3.45 7.97 -7.22
N ASP A 54 -3.01 9.21 -7.03
CA ASP A 54 -1.61 9.51 -6.72
C ASP A 54 -1.18 8.92 -5.37
N GLU A 55 -2.03 9.03 -4.34
CA GLU A 55 -1.76 8.44 -3.03
C GLU A 55 -1.67 6.91 -3.08
N GLN A 56 -2.57 6.26 -3.83
CA GLN A 56 -2.57 4.80 -4.01
C GLN A 56 -1.27 4.31 -4.65
N ILE A 57 -0.78 5.01 -5.69
CA ILE A 57 0.48 4.66 -6.36
C ILE A 57 1.65 4.78 -5.38
N VAL A 58 1.70 5.87 -4.63
CA VAL A 58 2.74 6.09 -3.62
C VAL A 58 2.70 5.03 -2.52
N SER A 59 1.51 4.68 -2.04
CA SER A 59 1.30 3.66 -1.00
C SER A 59 1.73 2.27 -1.46
N ILE A 60 1.36 1.85 -2.67
CA ILE A 60 1.80 0.58 -3.26
C ILE A 60 3.34 0.53 -3.37
N HIS A 61 3.97 1.61 -3.84
CA HIS A 61 5.43 1.67 -3.92
C HIS A 61 6.10 1.54 -2.55
N LYS A 62 5.59 2.22 -1.52
CA LYS A 62 6.11 2.13 -0.15
C LYS A 62 6.03 0.71 0.39
N LEU A 63 4.90 0.04 0.21
CA LEU A 63 4.70 -1.33 0.67
C LEU A 63 5.59 -2.32 -0.08
N LEU A 64 5.77 -2.15 -1.40
CA LEU A 64 6.69 -2.99 -2.19
C LEU A 64 8.13 -2.86 -1.70
N LYS A 65 8.59 -1.64 -1.39
CA LYS A 65 9.93 -1.40 -0.85
C LYS A 65 10.11 -2.03 0.53
N LEU A 66 9.11 -1.90 1.40
CA LEU A 66 9.11 -2.56 2.70
C LEU A 66 9.13 -4.08 2.58
N ALA A 67 8.38 -4.66 1.63
CA ALA A 67 8.41 -6.09 1.35
C ALA A 67 9.80 -6.55 0.90
N ILE A 68 10.46 -5.80 0.02
CA ILE A 68 11.83 -6.08 -0.43
C ILE A 68 12.80 -6.04 0.76
N LEU A 69 12.69 -5.01 1.61
CA LEU A 69 13.52 -4.86 2.81
C LEU A 69 13.37 -6.07 3.74
N LEU A 70 12.14 -6.46 4.06
CA LEU A 70 11.82 -7.61 4.91
C LEU A 70 12.37 -8.93 4.34
N ARG A 71 12.29 -9.12 3.02
CA ARG A 71 12.88 -10.30 2.37
C ARG A 71 14.41 -10.30 2.39
N THR A 72 15.03 -9.12 2.29
CA THR A 72 16.49 -8.97 2.21
C THR A 72 17.14 -9.06 3.60
N SER A 73 16.47 -8.60 4.65
CA SER A 73 16.94 -8.68 6.03
C SER A 73 16.94 -10.09 6.62
N GLY A 74 16.44 -11.09 5.87
CA GLY A 74 16.31 -12.47 6.32
C GLY A 74 15.10 -12.68 7.23
N SER A 75 14.48 -13.86 7.13
CA SER A 75 13.29 -14.27 7.92
C SER A 75 13.62 -14.57 9.40
N GLU A 76 14.68 -13.98 9.94
CA GLU A 76 15.03 -14.11 11.35
C GLU A 76 14.30 -13.05 12.16
N ALA A 77 13.80 -13.40 13.35
CA ALA A 77 13.06 -12.48 14.23
C ALA A 77 13.83 -11.19 14.57
N TYR A 78 15.16 -11.22 14.46
CA TYR A 78 16.01 -10.05 14.65
C TYR A 78 15.89 -9.03 13.50
N GLY A 79 15.73 -9.49 12.25
CA GLY A 79 15.57 -8.62 11.08
C GLY A 79 14.27 -7.82 11.14
N GLU A 80 13.15 -8.48 11.47
CA GLU A 80 11.86 -7.82 11.68
C GLU A 80 11.92 -6.81 12.84
N TYR A 81 12.54 -7.19 13.96
CA TYR A 81 12.73 -6.28 15.10
C TYR A 81 13.55 -5.04 14.73
N GLN A 82 14.62 -5.20 13.97
CA GLN A 82 15.46 -4.08 13.57
C GLN A 82 14.70 -3.11 12.65
N ILE A 83 13.95 -3.64 11.69
CA ILE A 83 13.10 -2.83 10.80
C ILE A 83 12.02 -2.10 11.60
N ASP A 84 11.34 -2.79 12.51
CA ASP A 84 10.31 -2.21 13.39
C ASP A 84 10.88 -1.08 14.26
N ARG A 85 12.05 -1.31 14.87
CA ARG A 85 12.74 -0.30 15.68
C ARG A 85 13.13 0.92 14.84
N ASP A 86 13.69 0.69 13.66
CA ASP A 86 14.18 1.77 12.80
C ASP A 86 13.01 2.58 12.20
N LEU A 87 11.87 1.94 11.93
CA LEU A 87 10.60 2.60 11.60
C LEU A 87 10.10 3.47 12.77
N PHE A 88 10.07 2.93 13.99
CA PHE A 88 9.57 3.63 15.17
C PHE A 88 10.43 4.86 15.53
N GLN A 89 11.75 4.76 15.35
CA GLN A 89 12.69 5.85 15.62
C GLN A 89 12.76 6.88 14.49
N GLY A 90 12.11 6.64 13.34
CA GLY A 90 12.19 7.50 12.17
C GLY A 90 13.52 7.44 11.42
N ASN A 91 14.37 6.45 11.72
CA ASN A 91 15.61 6.20 10.99
C ASN A 91 15.32 5.57 9.61
N LEU A 92 14.18 4.90 9.48
CA LEU A 92 13.65 4.40 8.22
C LEU A 92 12.38 5.17 7.86
N ASN A 93 12.46 5.99 6.81
CA ASN A 93 11.32 6.68 6.26
C ASN A 93 10.89 5.99 4.96
N LEU A 94 9.65 5.51 4.92
CA LEU A 94 9.09 4.85 3.75
C LEU A 94 9.02 5.75 2.52
N ASN A 95 9.03 7.08 2.69
CA ASN A 95 9.13 8.03 1.59
C ASN A 95 10.55 8.14 1.01
N ASP A 96 11.57 7.79 1.79
CA ASP A 96 12.99 7.96 1.44
C ASP A 96 13.65 6.64 0.96
N LEU A 97 13.03 5.50 1.27
CA LEU A 97 13.22 4.22 0.57
C LEU A 97 12.80 4.39 -0.88
#